data_AF-A0A0F3H0D5-F1
#
_entry.id   AF-A0A0F3H0D5-F1
#
_cell.length_a   1.000
_cell.length_b   1.000
_cell.length_c   1.000
_cell.angle_alpha   90.00
_cell.angle_beta   90.00
_cell.angle_gamma   90.00
#
_symmetry.space_group_name_H-M   'P 1'
#
loop_
_entity.id
_entity.type
_entity.pdbx_description
1 polymer ?
#
loop_
_entity_poly.entity_id
_entity_poly.type
_entity_poly.pdbx_seq_one_letter_code
_entity_poly.pdbx_strand_id
1 'polypeptide(L)' 'MYDVFFSYSGDSLDLTENVANYLDDNGVSVWFDKWDLIPGDDWRSVAKEVLYNSYSVAVD' A
#
# COMPACT_ATOMS: atom_id res chain seq x y z
N MET A 1 -11.76 -0.01 -0.80
CA MET A 1 -11.58 1.21 0.01
C MET A 1 -10.60 0.82 1.10
N TYR A 2 -9.53 1.58 1.25
CA TYR A 2 -8.42 1.23 2.14
C TYR A 2 -8.29 2.29 3.24
N ASP A 3 -7.83 1.87 4.41
CA ASP A 3 -7.50 2.77 5.50
C ASP A 3 -6.16 3.48 5.24
N VAL A 4 -5.19 2.74 4.68
CA VAL A 4 -3.83 3.24 4.44
C VAL A 4 -3.30 2.77 3.08
N PHE A 5 -2.79 3.71 2.29
CA PHE A 5 -1.98 3.46 1.11
C PHE A 5 -0.49 3.66 1.43
N PHE A 6 0.37 2.70 1.06
CA PHE A 6 1.81 2.83 1.25
C PHE A 6 2.51 3.36 0.00
N SER A 7 3.15 4.52 0.13
CA SER A 7 4.10 5.08 -0.83
C SER A 7 5.49 4.96 -0.24
N TYR A 8 6.32 4.08 -0.80
CA TYR A 8 7.63 3.81 -0.25
C TYR A 8 8.69 3.65 -1.33
N SER A 9 9.95 3.91 -0.98
CA SER A 9 11.11 3.59 -1.80
C SER A 9 11.55 2.14 -1.60
N GLY A 10 12.26 1.57 -2.58
CA GLY A 10 12.78 0.20 -2.47
C GLY A 10 13.71 -0.01 -1.26
N ASP A 11 14.37 1.05 -0.77
CA ASP A 11 15.28 1.01 0.38
C ASP A 11 14.53 0.78 1.70
N SER A 12 13.26 1.17 1.79
CA SER A 12 12.43 0.98 2.99
C SER A 12 11.45 -0.18 2.87
N LEU A 13 11.59 -1.02 1.85
CA LEU A 13 10.69 -2.16 1.61
C LEU A 13 10.47 -3.01 2.87
N ASP A 14 11.55 -3.40 3.55
CA ASP A 14 11.48 -4.28 4.73
C ASP A 14 10.73 -3.59 5.88
N LEU A 15 10.93 -2.28 6.06
CA LEU A 15 10.21 -1.50 7.07
C LEU A 15 8.72 -1.39 6.72
N THR A 16 8.41 -1.03 5.47
CA THR A 16 7.04 -0.87 4.99
C THR A 16 6.27 -2.18 5.10
N GLU A 17 6.87 -3.30 4.72
CA GLU A 17 6.24 -4.62 4.83
C GLU A 17 5.97 -5.00 6.29
N ASN A 18 6.88 -4.70 7.22
CA ASN A 18 6.65 -4.93 8.65
C ASN A 18 5.47 -4.09 9.19
N VAL A 19 5.36 -2.83 8.77
CA VAL A 19 4.26 -1.95 9.19
C VAL A 19 2.94 -2.40 8.55
N ALA A 20 2.95 -2.74 7.25
CA ALA A 20 1.77 -3.24 6.55
C ALA A 20 1.22 -4.51 7.19
N ASN A 21 2.07 -5.48 7.50
CA ASN A 21 1.69 -6.71 8.22
C ASN A 21 1.10 -6.39 9.60
N TYR A 22 1.76 -5.55 10.38
CA TYR A 22 1.25 -5.17 11.70
C TYR A 22 -0.14 -4.52 11.63
N LEU A 23 -0.38 -3.64 10.65
CA LEU A 23 -1.67 -2.98 10.48
C LEU A 23 -2.75 -3.98 10.03
N ASP A 24 -2.46 -4.83 9.04
CA ASP A 24 -3.38 -5.86 8.55
C ASP A 24 -3.76 -6.86 9.65
N ASP A 25 -2.78 -7.34 10.43
CA ASP A 25 -2.97 -8.22 11.58
C ASP A 25 -3.88 -7.60 12.67
N ASN A 26 -3.94 -6.27 12.73
CA ASN A 26 -4.81 -5.52 13.65
C ASN A 26 -6.13 -5.08 13.01
N GLY A 27 -6.46 -5.59 11.82
CA GLY A 27 -7.73 -5.36 11.13
C GLY A 27 -7.83 -4.02 10.40
N VAL A 28 -6.70 -3.36 10.12
CA VAL A 28 -6.64 -2.15 9.30
C VAL A 28 -6.51 -2.56 7.84
N SER A 29 -7.39 -2.05 6.97
CA SER A 29 -7.33 -2.35 5.54
C SER A 29 -6.18 -1.58 4.88
N VAL A 30 -5.12 -2.28 4.53
CA VAL A 30 -3.94 -1.70 3.88
C VAL A 30 -3.94 -1.98 2.39
N TRP A 31 -3.40 -1.05 1.60
CA TRP A 31 -2.97 -1.34 0.25
C TRP A 31 -1.45 -1.28 0.16
N PHE A 32 -0.86 -2.40 -0.25
CA PHE A 32 0.57 -2.55 -0.44
C PHE A 32 0.83 -3.18 -1.81
N ASP A 33 1.55 -2.47 -2.67
CA ASP A 33 1.72 -2.84 -4.09
C ASP A 33 2.25 -4.27 -4.27
N LYS A 34 3.13 -4.76 -3.40
CA LYS A 34 3.63 -6.14 -3.46
C LYS A 34 2.57 -7.21 -3.24
N TRP A 35 1.50 -6.90 -2.52
CA TRP A 35 0.41 -7.84 -2.25
C TRP A 35 -0.71 -7.69 -3.28
N ASP A 36 -1.02 -6.44 -3.63
CA ASP A 36 -2.26 -6.10 -4.32
C ASP A 36 -2.08 -5.81 -5.82
N LEU A 37 -0.86 -5.49 -6.26
CA LEU A 37 -0.62 -5.16 -7.67
C LEU A 37 -0.43 -6.43 -8.51
N ILE A 38 -1.25 -6.58 -9.55
CA ILE A 38 -1.16 -7.73 -10.44
C ILE A 38 -0.09 -7.46 -11.52
N PRO A 39 0.84 -8.40 -11.77
CA PRO A 39 1.80 -8.27 -12.85
C PRO A 39 1.12 -8.06 -14.21
N GLY A 40 1.49 -6.98 -14.89
CA GLY A 40 0.91 -6.58 -16.18
C GLY A 40 -0.10 -5.43 -16.08
N ASP A 41 -0.52 -5.05 -14.88
CA ASP A 41 -1.33 -3.85 -14.68
C ASP A 41 -0.53 -2.57 -14.95
N ASP A 42 -1.24 -1.53 -15.40
CA ASP A 42 -0.70 -0.17 -15.36
C ASP A 42 -0.68 0.30 -13.90
N TRP A 43 0.45 0.03 -13.24
CA TRP A 43 0.67 0.36 -11.84
C TRP A 43 0.37 1.81 -11.49
N ARG A 44 0.56 2.75 -12.42
CA ARG A 44 0.30 4.17 -12.18
C ARG A 44 -1.19 4.45 -12.07
N SER A 45 -1.98 3.83 -12.95
CA SER A 45 -3.44 3.97 -12.94
C SER A 45 -4.02 3.32 -11.70
N VAL A 46 -3.57 2.10 -11.34
CA VAL A 46 -4.00 1.40 -10.12
C VAL A 46 -3.62 2.18 -8.86
N ALA A 47 -2.36 2.60 -8.72
CA ALA A 47 -1.91 3.38 -7.56
C ALA A 47 -2.70 4.70 -7.42
N LYS A 48 -3.01 5.37 -8.53
CA LYS A 48 -3.81 6.60 -8.53
C LYS A 48 -5.25 6.33 -8.10
N GLU A 49 -5.87 5.26 -8.58
CA GLU A 49 -7.21 4.86 -8.16
C GLU A 49 -7.26 4.55 -6.67
N VAL A 50 -6.30 3.76 -6.18
CA VAL A 50 -6.22 3.38 -4.77
C VAL A 50 -5.97 4.61 -3.89
N LEU A 51 -5.09 5.52 -4.30
CA LEU A 51 -4.84 6.77 -3.60
C LEU A 51 -6.14 7.57 -3.39
N TYR A 52 -7.01 7.65 -4.39
CA TYR A 52 -8.31 8.33 -4.26
C TYR A 52 -9.32 7.56 -3.41
N ASN A 53 -9.12 6.25 -3.22
CA ASN A 53 -9.98 5.36 -2.45
C ASN A 53 -9.37 4.97 -1.09
N SER A 54 -8.39 5.73 -0.62
CA SER A 54 -7.71 5.52 0.66
C SER A 54 -7.98 6.67 1.61
N TYR A 55 -8.20 6.36 2.89
CA TYR A 55 -8.42 7.38 3.92
C TYR A 55 -7.15 8.13 4.31
N SER A 56 -5.99 7.48 4.20
CA SER A 56 -4.70 8.06 4.54
C SER A 56 -3.57 7.50 3.67
N VAL A 57 -2.42 8.16 3.70
CA VAL A 57 -1.20 7.78 2.98
C VAL A 57 -0.04 7.73 3.96
N ALA A 58 0.69 6.63 3.98
CA ALA A 58 1.96 6.49 4.67
C ALA A 58 3.11 6.70 3.66
N VAL A 59 4.07 7.55 4.02
CA VAL A 59 5.25 7.89 3.19
C VAL A 59 6.53 7.64 3.98
N ASP A 60 7.59 7.20 3.29
CA ASP A 60 8.96 7.04 3.82
C ASP A 60 9.90 8.19 3.42
#